data_AF-A0A1X0DH88-F1
#
_entry.id   AF-A0A1X0DH88-F1
#
_cell.length_a   1.000
_cell.length_b   1.000
_cell.length_c   1.000
_cell.angle_alpha   90.00
_cell.angle_beta   90.00
_cell.angle_gamma   90.00
#
_symmetry.space_group_name_H-M   'P 1'
#
loop_
_entity.id
_entity.type
_entity.pdbx_description
1 polymer ?
#
loop_
_entity_poly.entity_id
_entity_poly.type
_entity_poly.pdbx_seq_one_letter_code
_entity_poly.pdbx_strand_id
1 'polypeptide(L)'
;MPAVGARVSVRYRLPDGAEPPFSEAIGWLEALTPRILLRTRGGELLSIERGDVVALREVPHRAVRTSEIRELHRAIAAATPALEQDTAAGWLVRHGDAVRGNYAAPLDVSATVAGLPEVLRWFDRFGEPVRLLLPDRTLPVRVDGGEAMLVFEGESREGALPDGVQLTEVTADGVTRAYLAVPADDPVAVAFAGSAGFRLHHGYRFVAPSVLLPTI
;
A
#
# COMPACT_ATOMS: atom_id res chain seq x y z
N MET A 1 5.46 -13.71 -5.69
CA MET A 1 6.04 -13.18 -6.94
C MET A 1 4.96 -12.41 -7.68
N PRO A 2 5.26 -11.30 -8.36
CA PRO A 2 4.26 -10.53 -9.12
C PRO A 2 3.62 -11.38 -10.23
N ALA A 3 2.35 -11.11 -10.54
CA ALA A 3 1.63 -11.78 -11.62
C ALA A 3 2.02 -11.22 -13.00
N VAL A 4 1.89 -12.04 -14.05
CA VAL A 4 1.98 -11.54 -15.44
C VAL A 4 0.93 -10.45 -15.66
N GLY A 5 1.32 -9.37 -16.33
CA GLY A 5 0.56 -8.14 -16.52
C GLY A 5 0.82 -7.07 -15.45
N ALA A 6 1.41 -7.44 -14.30
CA ALA A 6 1.74 -6.48 -13.25
C ALA A 6 2.86 -5.53 -13.69
N ARG A 7 2.80 -4.28 -13.21
CA ARG A 7 3.91 -3.34 -13.36
C ARG A 7 4.93 -3.62 -12.28
N VAL A 8 6.18 -3.84 -12.66
CA VAL A 8 7.25 -4.26 -11.75
C VAL A 8 8.49 -3.38 -11.92
N SER A 9 9.24 -3.20 -10.85
CA SER A 9 10.67 -2.88 -10.92
C SER A 9 11.47 -4.18 -10.82
N VAL A 10 12.44 -4.34 -11.71
CA VAL A 10 13.39 -5.44 -11.69
C VAL A 10 14.81 -4.89 -11.59
N ARG A 11 15.56 -5.39 -10.61
CA ARG A 11 17.01 -5.19 -10.51
C ARG A 11 17.69 -6.49 -10.93
N TYR A 12 18.62 -6.42 -11.86
CA TYR A 12 19.28 -7.59 -12.43
C TYR A 12 20.79 -7.37 -12.63
N ARG A 13 21.53 -8.47 -12.62
CA ARG A 13 22.97 -8.51 -12.89
C ARG A 13 23.22 -8.25 -14.37
N LEU A 14 24.25 -7.48 -14.65
CA LEU A 14 24.84 -7.38 -15.98
C LEU A 14 25.94 -8.44 -16.14
N PRO A 15 26.39 -8.72 -17.38
CA PRO A 15 27.51 -9.63 -17.61
C PRO A 15 28.74 -9.25 -16.79
N ASP A 16 29.52 -10.26 -16.40
CA ASP A 16 30.73 -10.06 -15.60
C ASP A 16 31.67 -9.02 -16.23
N GLY A 17 32.14 -8.09 -15.41
CA GLY A 17 33.00 -6.98 -15.84
C GLY A 17 32.26 -5.69 -16.26
N ALA A 18 30.92 -5.67 -16.24
CA ALA A 18 30.16 -4.44 -16.43
C ALA A 18 30.28 -3.48 -15.23
N GLU A 19 30.41 -2.18 -15.52
CA GLU A 19 30.36 -1.10 -14.52
C GLU A 19 29.22 -0.13 -14.84
N PRO A 20 28.18 0.00 -13.98
CA PRO A 20 27.96 -0.75 -12.74
C PRO A 20 27.56 -2.23 -12.99
N PRO A 21 27.74 -3.15 -12.02
CA PRO A 21 27.45 -4.58 -12.19
C PRO A 21 25.96 -4.94 -12.20
N PHE A 22 25.08 -3.96 -11.95
CA PHE A 22 23.63 -4.14 -11.92
C PHE A 22 22.94 -3.04 -12.71
N SER A 23 21.79 -3.39 -13.28
CA SER A 23 20.84 -2.45 -13.87
C SER A 23 19.48 -2.58 -13.19
N GLU A 24 18.65 -1.55 -13.34
CA GLU A 24 17.26 -1.53 -12.88
C GLU A 24 16.34 -1.08 -14.02
N ALA A 25 15.22 -1.78 -14.19
CA ALA A 25 14.22 -1.46 -15.19
C ALA A 25 12.81 -1.51 -14.60
N ILE A 26 11.92 -0.65 -15.09
CA ILE A 26 10.50 -0.63 -14.71
C ILE A 26 9.65 -0.86 -15.95
N GLY A 27 8.71 -1.78 -15.86
CA GLY A 27 7.85 -2.16 -16.98
C GLY A 27 6.72 -3.10 -16.60
N TRP A 28 6.03 -3.64 -17.58
CA TRP A 28 4.97 -4.63 -17.43
C TRP A 28 5.55 -6.03 -17.65
N LEU A 29 5.29 -6.91 -16.69
CA LEU A 29 5.77 -8.28 -16.72
C LEU A 29 4.98 -9.10 -17.74
N GLU A 30 5.62 -9.61 -18.79
CA GLU A 30 4.95 -10.40 -19.84
C GLU A 30 5.14 -11.90 -19.64
N ALA A 31 6.27 -12.31 -19.06
CA ALA A 31 6.52 -13.70 -18.73
C ALA A 31 7.49 -13.82 -17.55
N LEU A 32 7.35 -14.91 -16.78
CA LEU A 32 8.27 -15.29 -15.70
C LEU A 32 9.15 -16.50 -16.07
N THR A 33 8.80 -17.22 -17.15
CA THR A 33 9.41 -18.48 -17.57
C THR A 33 9.39 -18.61 -19.09
N PRO A 34 10.45 -19.13 -19.73
CA PRO A 34 11.72 -19.57 -19.11
C PRO A 34 12.58 -18.41 -18.61
N ARG A 35 12.37 -17.20 -19.14
CA ARG A 35 13.06 -15.95 -18.77
C ARG A 35 12.05 -14.93 -18.23
N ILE A 36 12.57 -13.91 -17.55
CA ILE A 36 11.75 -12.75 -17.19
C ILE A 36 11.67 -11.85 -18.41
N LEU A 37 10.46 -11.66 -18.94
CA LEU A 37 10.19 -10.73 -20.03
C LEU A 37 9.48 -9.50 -19.46
N LEU A 38 10.09 -8.33 -19.67
CA LEU A 38 9.58 -7.05 -19.17
C LEU A 38 9.44 -6.07 -20.32
N ARG A 39 8.22 -5.60 -20.59
CA ARG A 39 8.01 -4.49 -21.53
C ARG A 39 8.16 -3.16 -20.81
N THR A 40 9.13 -2.34 -21.20
CA THR A 40 9.31 -1.00 -20.60
C THR A 40 8.23 -0.03 -21.09
N ARG A 41 8.15 1.15 -20.47
CA ARG A 41 7.26 2.23 -20.94
C ARG A 41 7.54 2.68 -22.38
N GLY A 42 8.77 2.54 -22.85
CA GLY A 42 9.14 2.84 -24.23
C GLY A 42 8.72 1.76 -25.23
N GLY A 43 8.15 0.64 -24.78
CA GLY A 43 7.74 -0.48 -25.63
C GLY A 43 8.83 -1.53 -25.87
N GLU A 44 10.07 -1.26 -25.44
CA GLU A 44 11.20 -2.20 -25.48
C GLU A 44 10.89 -3.45 -24.65
N LEU A 45 11.18 -4.63 -25.22
CA LEU A 45 11.06 -5.90 -24.52
C LEU A 45 12.43 -6.31 -23.97
N LEU A 46 12.61 -6.19 -22.67
CA LEU A 46 13.80 -6.65 -21.95
C LEU A 46 13.65 -8.13 -21.58
N SER A 47 14.65 -8.95 -21.91
CA SER A 47 14.70 -10.38 -21.60
C SER A 47 15.84 -10.70 -20.64
N ILE A 48 15.51 -11.09 -19.42
CA ILE A 48 16.47 -11.27 -18.32
C ILE A 48 16.50 -12.75 -17.92
N GLU A 49 17.70 -13.31 -17.74
CA GLU A 49 17.82 -14.64 -17.16
C GLU A 49 17.30 -14.64 -15.72
N ARG A 50 16.57 -15.69 -15.33
CA ARG A 50 15.99 -15.76 -13.98
C ARG A 50 17.06 -15.73 -12.89
N GLY A 51 18.23 -16.32 -13.15
CA GLY A 51 19.36 -16.32 -12.22
C GLY A 51 20.02 -14.94 -12.03
N ASP A 52 19.86 -14.05 -12.98
CA ASP A 52 20.44 -12.71 -12.94
C ASP A 52 19.56 -11.73 -12.17
N VAL A 53 18.29 -12.05 -11.94
CA VAL A 53 17.38 -11.21 -11.16
C VAL A 53 17.79 -11.20 -9.70
N VAL A 54 18.07 -10.00 -9.20
CA VAL A 54 18.45 -9.74 -7.80
C VAL A 54 17.23 -9.33 -6.99
N ALA A 55 16.34 -8.54 -7.58
CA ALA A 55 15.08 -8.15 -6.96
C ALA A 55 14.00 -7.99 -8.03
N LEU A 56 12.79 -8.44 -7.72
CA LEU A 56 11.61 -8.21 -8.53
C LEU A 56 10.47 -7.79 -7.61
N ARG A 57 10.03 -6.55 -7.76
CA ARG A 57 9.01 -5.95 -6.90
C ARG A 57 7.88 -5.39 -7.76
N GLU A 58 6.64 -5.70 -7.39
CA GLU A 58 5.49 -5.03 -7.96
C GLU A 58 5.44 -3.56 -7.51
N VAL A 59 5.16 -2.68 -8.46
CA VAL A 59 5.04 -1.24 -8.25
C VAL A 59 3.67 -0.76 -8.72
N PRO A 60 3.19 0.39 -8.22
CA PRO A 60 1.91 0.93 -8.66
C PRO A 60 1.81 1.01 -10.18
N HIS A 61 0.65 0.62 -10.72
CA HIS A 61 0.45 0.53 -12.17
C HIS A 61 0.58 1.88 -12.91
N ARG A 62 0.39 2.97 -12.19
CA ARG A 62 0.63 4.36 -12.61
C ARG A 62 1.37 5.11 -11.50
N ALA A 63 1.85 6.31 -11.79
CA ALA A 63 2.29 7.20 -10.72
C ALA A 63 1.08 7.57 -9.85
N VAL A 64 1.19 7.33 -8.55
CA VAL A 64 0.16 7.67 -7.55
C VAL A 64 0.70 8.80 -6.68
N ARG A 65 -0.03 9.91 -6.60
CA ARG A 65 0.38 11.08 -5.82
C ARG A 65 0.10 10.87 -4.33
N THR A 66 0.87 11.53 -3.46
CA THR A 66 0.61 11.48 -2.01
C THR A 66 -0.76 12.07 -1.65
N SER A 67 -1.23 13.08 -2.38
CA SER A 67 -2.59 13.64 -2.20
C SER A 67 -3.67 12.60 -2.49
N GLU A 68 -3.54 11.84 -3.58
CA GLU A 68 -4.48 10.76 -3.95
C GLU A 68 -4.53 9.67 -2.89
N ILE A 69 -3.39 9.30 -2.29
CA ILE A 69 -3.35 8.36 -1.16
C ILE A 69 -4.15 8.92 0.03
N ARG A 70 -3.92 10.19 0.38
CA ARG A 70 -4.61 10.84 1.49
C ARG A 70 -6.12 10.95 1.26
N GLU A 71 -6.53 11.33 0.05
CA GLU A 71 -7.92 11.43 -0.37
C GLU A 71 -8.63 10.08 -0.29
N LEU A 72 -8.00 9.02 -0.80
CA LEU A 72 -8.53 7.67 -0.74
C LEU A 72 -8.73 7.19 0.70
N HIS A 73 -7.72 7.32 1.57
CA HIS A 73 -7.84 6.89 2.96
C HIS A 73 -8.88 7.72 3.74
N ARG A 74 -9.04 9.02 3.43
CA ARG A 74 -10.15 9.82 3.98
C ARG A 74 -11.50 9.32 3.50
N ALA A 75 -11.63 8.96 2.23
CA ALA A 75 -12.87 8.44 1.68
C ALA A 75 -13.23 7.06 2.27
N ILE A 76 -12.24 6.16 2.42
CA ILE A 76 -12.42 4.87 3.10
C ILE A 76 -12.89 5.09 4.54
N ALA A 77 -12.26 6.00 5.28
CA ALA A 77 -12.68 6.36 6.62
C ALA A 77 -14.12 6.89 6.64
N ALA A 78 -14.47 7.83 5.74
CA ALA A 78 -15.82 8.38 5.66
C ALA A 78 -16.89 7.32 5.30
N ALA A 79 -16.53 6.31 4.51
CA ALA A 79 -17.42 5.21 4.11
C ALA A 79 -17.53 4.09 5.16
N THR A 80 -16.66 4.08 6.17
CA THR A 80 -16.62 3.03 7.20
C THR A 80 -17.18 3.57 8.51
N PRO A 81 -18.13 2.88 9.16
CA PRO A 81 -18.59 3.25 10.49
C PRO A 81 -17.45 3.35 11.53
N ALA A 82 -17.57 4.31 12.44
CA ALA A 82 -16.74 4.45 13.63
C ALA A 82 -17.63 4.84 14.81
N LEU A 83 -17.23 4.44 16.01
CA LEU A 83 -17.86 4.90 17.25
C LEU A 83 -17.53 6.37 17.50
N GLU A 84 -16.29 6.76 17.24
CA GLU A 84 -15.86 8.15 17.28
C GLU A 84 -14.78 8.43 16.23
N GLN A 85 -14.83 9.60 15.60
CA GLN A 85 -13.82 10.08 14.67
C GLN A 85 -13.61 11.58 14.87
N ASP A 86 -12.35 12.02 14.82
CA ASP A 86 -11.98 13.43 14.82
C ASP A 86 -10.64 13.64 14.07
N THR A 87 -10.07 14.83 14.20
CA THR A 87 -8.72 15.17 13.79
C THR A 87 -7.89 15.68 14.97
N ALA A 88 -6.60 15.36 15.00
CA ALA A 88 -5.66 15.83 16.02
C ALA A 88 -4.28 16.06 15.37
N ALA A 89 -3.71 17.26 15.48
CA ALA A 89 -2.43 17.64 14.88
C ALA A 89 -2.24 17.19 13.40
N GLY A 90 -3.28 17.29 12.57
CA GLY A 90 -3.26 16.87 11.15
C GLY A 90 -3.47 15.37 10.90
N TRP A 91 -3.60 14.57 11.96
CA TRP A 91 -3.97 13.16 11.86
C TRP A 91 -5.48 13.01 11.91
N LEU A 92 -6.00 12.05 11.14
CA LEU A 92 -7.30 11.47 11.38
C LEU A 92 -7.18 10.52 12.57
N VAL A 93 -8.09 10.61 13.54
CA VAL A 93 -8.18 9.71 14.69
C VAL A 93 -9.53 9.03 14.71
N ARG A 94 -9.53 7.70 14.87
CA ARG A 94 -10.74 6.89 14.80
C ARG A 94 -10.73 5.81 15.86
N HIS A 95 -11.85 5.71 16.57
CA HIS A 95 -12.18 4.64 17.48
C HIS A 95 -13.39 3.88 16.91
N GLY A 96 -13.25 2.58 16.72
CA GLY A 96 -14.26 1.72 16.13
C GLY A 96 -14.08 0.28 16.58
N ASP A 97 -15.16 -0.49 16.50
CA ASP A 97 -15.29 -1.86 17.01
C ASP A 97 -14.72 -2.95 16.08
N ALA A 98 -14.50 -2.62 14.80
CA ALA A 98 -13.88 -3.53 13.85
C ALA A 98 -12.43 -3.87 14.22
N VAL A 99 -11.93 -5.02 13.74
CA VAL A 99 -10.53 -5.50 13.96
C VAL A 99 -9.48 -4.45 13.60
N ARG A 100 -9.78 -3.53 12.67
CA ARG A 100 -8.94 -2.38 12.25
C ARG A 100 -9.66 -1.04 12.38
N GLY A 101 -10.65 -0.96 13.28
CA GLY A 101 -11.47 0.23 13.52
C GLY A 101 -10.82 1.28 14.41
N ASN A 102 -9.92 0.87 15.30
CA ASN A 102 -9.17 1.75 16.20
C ASN A 102 -7.79 2.10 15.61
N TYR A 103 -7.64 3.30 15.04
CA TYR A 103 -6.39 3.77 14.45
C TYR A 103 -6.26 5.30 14.34
N ALA A 104 -5.01 5.77 14.22
CA ALA A 104 -4.68 7.11 13.75
C ALA A 104 -3.98 7.06 12.40
N ALA A 105 -4.29 7.98 11.48
CA ALA A 105 -3.68 8.06 10.16
C ALA A 105 -3.26 9.49 9.79
N PRO A 106 -2.04 9.71 9.26
CA PRO A 106 -1.56 11.05 8.93
C PRO A 106 -2.17 11.48 7.59
N LEU A 107 -3.42 11.96 7.61
CA LEU A 107 -4.20 12.21 6.38
C LEU A 107 -4.25 13.67 5.98
N ASP A 108 -3.98 14.63 6.85
CA ASP A 108 -3.70 16.02 6.45
C ASP A 108 -2.21 16.28 6.19
N VAL A 109 -1.90 17.19 5.25
CA VAL A 109 -0.52 17.53 4.86
C VAL A 109 0.31 18.09 6.01
N SER A 110 -0.33 18.64 7.05
CA SER A 110 0.31 19.13 8.27
C SER A 110 0.70 18.04 9.26
N ALA A 111 0.29 16.79 9.04
CA ALA A 111 0.60 15.68 9.94
C ALA A 111 2.11 15.46 10.06
N THR A 112 2.61 15.45 11.29
CA THR A 112 4.01 15.15 11.61
C THR A 112 4.12 14.16 12.77
N VAL A 113 5.29 13.55 12.91
CA VAL A 113 5.62 12.71 14.09
C VAL A 113 5.60 13.54 15.38
N ALA A 114 5.98 14.81 15.33
CA ALA A 114 5.96 15.70 16.50
C ALA A 114 4.55 15.96 17.05
N GLY A 115 3.51 15.85 16.21
CA GLY A 115 2.11 15.96 16.62
C GLY A 115 1.54 14.68 17.27
N LEU A 116 2.24 13.55 17.18
CA LEU A 116 1.74 12.26 17.65
C LEU A 116 1.41 12.23 19.16
N PRO A 117 2.10 12.93 20.07
CA PRO A 117 1.64 13.03 21.46
C PRO A 117 0.23 13.62 21.63
N GLU A 118 -0.20 14.54 20.77
CA GLU A 118 -1.58 15.07 20.79
C GLU A 118 -2.59 14.05 20.29
N VAL A 119 -2.22 13.33 19.24
CA VAL A 119 -2.99 12.20 18.71
C VAL A 119 -3.23 11.16 19.80
N LEU A 120 -2.19 10.76 20.54
CA LEU A 120 -2.30 9.76 21.59
C LEU A 120 -3.21 10.22 22.74
N ARG A 121 -3.16 11.51 23.12
CA ARG A 121 -4.09 12.08 24.13
C ARG A 121 -5.56 11.93 23.75
N TRP A 122 -5.89 11.92 22.46
CA TRP A 122 -7.25 11.64 22.03
C TRP A 122 -7.66 10.20 22.37
N PHE A 123 -6.75 9.22 22.30
CA PHE A 123 -7.05 7.82 22.58
C PHE A 123 -7.09 7.46 24.07
N ASP A 124 -6.51 8.28 24.96
CA ASP A 124 -6.43 8.03 26.41
C ASP A 124 -7.82 7.76 27.05
N ARG A 125 -8.90 8.24 26.43
CA ARG A 125 -10.27 8.06 26.93
C ARG A 125 -10.90 6.69 26.66
N PHE A 126 -10.33 5.88 25.76
CA PHE A 126 -10.95 4.60 25.35
C PHE A 126 -10.32 3.37 26.01
N GLY A 127 -9.12 3.50 26.60
CA GLY A 127 -8.44 2.37 27.26
C GLY A 127 -8.00 1.22 26.33
N GLU A 128 -8.12 1.40 25.02
CA GLU A 128 -7.74 0.42 24.00
C GLU A 128 -6.43 0.79 23.31
N PRO A 129 -5.60 -0.21 22.91
CA PRO A 129 -4.40 0.05 22.13
C PRO A 129 -4.73 0.67 20.76
N VAL A 130 -4.21 1.87 20.52
CA VAL A 130 -4.24 2.50 19.20
C VAL A 130 -3.14 1.95 18.30
N ARG A 131 -3.45 1.76 17.02
CA ARG A 131 -2.44 1.54 15.97
C ARG A 131 -2.33 2.75 15.06
N LEU A 132 -1.16 2.97 14.49
CA LEU A 132 -0.97 3.95 13.42
C LEU A 132 -1.15 3.25 12.09
N LEU A 133 -2.12 3.71 11.30
CA LEU A 133 -2.23 3.40 9.88
C LEU A 133 -1.32 4.37 9.13
N LEU A 134 -0.23 3.86 8.57
CA LEU A 134 0.78 4.65 7.87
C LEU A 134 0.78 4.31 6.37
N PRO A 135 0.07 5.08 5.52
CA PRO A 135 0.17 4.91 4.08
C PRO A 135 1.54 5.33 3.55
N ASP A 136 2.02 4.61 2.53
CA ASP A 136 3.29 4.88 1.88
C ASP A 136 3.42 6.37 1.51
N ARG A 137 4.55 6.97 1.89
CA ARG A 137 4.94 8.36 1.54
C ARG A 137 4.05 9.47 2.14
N THR A 138 3.19 9.16 3.11
CA THR A 138 2.42 10.18 3.83
C THR A 138 3.24 10.88 4.92
N LEU A 139 4.22 10.18 5.49
CA LEU A 139 5.23 10.72 6.39
C LEU A 139 6.64 10.40 5.88
N PRO A 140 7.64 11.26 6.15
CA PRO A 140 9.04 11.04 5.77
C PRO A 140 9.77 10.11 6.75
N VAL A 141 9.15 8.98 7.09
CA VAL A 141 9.70 7.98 8.03
C VAL A 141 9.88 6.63 7.34
N ARG A 142 10.91 5.90 7.73
CA ARG A 142 11.05 4.48 7.40
C ARG A 142 10.63 3.68 8.62
N VAL A 143 9.69 2.77 8.40
CA VAL A 143 9.12 1.95 9.45
C VAL A 143 9.19 0.50 9.00
N ASP A 144 9.88 -0.30 9.80
CA ASP A 144 9.94 -1.76 9.64
C ASP A 144 8.98 -2.44 10.61
N GLY A 145 8.55 -3.65 10.26
CA GLY A 145 7.59 -4.43 11.05
C GLY A 145 6.14 -3.96 10.89
N GLY A 146 5.29 -4.38 11.83
CA GLY A 146 3.84 -4.19 11.78
C GLY A 146 3.14 -5.01 10.70
N GLU A 147 1.82 -4.84 10.63
CA GLU A 147 0.96 -5.49 9.65
C GLU A 147 0.99 -4.72 8.33
N ALA A 148 1.52 -5.33 7.27
CA ALA A 148 1.64 -4.72 5.96
C ALA A 148 0.42 -5.01 5.09
N MET A 149 -0.07 -3.97 4.43
CA MET A 149 -1.24 -4.01 3.57
C MET A 149 -0.91 -3.43 2.19
N LEU A 150 -1.49 -4.01 1.16
CA LEU A 150 -1.47 -3.49 -0.20
C LEU A 150 -2.88 -3.04 -0.57
N VAL A 151 -2.97 -1.89 -1.23
CA VAL A 151 -4.21 -1.38 -1.81
C VAL A 151 -4.14 -1.59 -3.31
N PHE A 152 -5.11 -2.30 -3.86
CA PHE A 152 -5.30 -2.44 -5.30
C PHE A 152 -6.52 -1.64 -5.76
N GLU A 153 -6.43 -1.01 -6.92
CA GLU A 153 -7.49 -0.23 -7.57
C GLU A 153 -8.08 -1.01 -8.75
N GLY A 154 -9.40 -0.98 -8.89
CA GLY A 154 -10.12 -1.68 -9.95
C GLY A 154 -11.55 -1.17 -10.13
N GLU A 155 -12.35 -1.98 -10.83
CA GLU A 155 -13.80 -1.77 -10.98
C GLU A 155 -14.56 -2.51 -9.88
N SER A 156 -15.77 -2.04 -9.60
CA SER A 156 -16.67 -2.73 -8.68
C SER A 156 -16.89 -4.16 -9.12
N ARG A 157 -17.04 -5.06 -8.14
CA ARG A 157 -17.34 -6.45 -8.39
C ARG A 157 -18.21 -7.02 -7.27
N GLU A 158 -19.00 -7.99 -7.67
CA GLU A 158 -19.70 -8.87 -6.74
C GLU A 158 -18.92 -10.17 -6.50
N GLY A 159 -19.34 -10.91 -5.47
CA GLY A 159 -18.83 -12.24 -5.15
C GLY A 159 -17.99 -12.29 -3.88
N ALA A 160 -17.68 -13.52 -3.46
CA ALA A 160 -16.90 -13.77 -2.26
C ALA A 160 -15.48 -13.21 -2.39
N LEU A 161 -15.01 -12.60 -1.31
CA LEU A 161 -13.64 -12.16 -1.14
C LEU A 161 -12.88 -13.18 -0.30
N PRO A 162 -11.57 -13.39 -0.53
CA PRO A 162 -10.74 -14.15 0.39
C PRO A 162 -10.74 -13.53 1.79
N ASP A 163 -10.44 -14.34 2.81
CA ASP A 163 -10.32 -13.86 4.18
C ASP A 163 -9.28 -12.72 4.29
N GLY A 164 -9.58 -11.72 5.11
CA GLY A 164 -8.72 -10.55 5.30
C GLY A 164 -8.71 -9.53 4.15
N VAL A 165 -9.38 -9.82 3.02
CA VAL A 165 -9.56 -8.87 1.92
C VAL A 165 -10.78 -8.01 2.17
N GLN A 166 -10.59 -6.69 2.12
CA GLN A 166 -11.69 -5.72 2.25
C GLN A 166 -11.86 -4.98 0.93
N LEU A 167 -13.09 -4.96 0.43
CA LEU A 167 -13.50 -4.15 -0.71
C LEU A 167 -14.14 -2.86 -0.21
N THR A 168 -13.69 -1.73 -0.75
CA THR A 168 -14.31 -0.42 -0.50
C THR A 168 -14.53 0.29 -1.83
N GLU A 169 -15.74 0.76 -2.04
CA GLU A 169 -16.05 1.63 -3.17
C GLU A 169 -15.92 3.08 -2.74
N VAL A 170 -15.25 3.87 -3.59
CA VAL A 170 -15.06 5.30 -3.38
C VAL A 170 -15.51 6.02 -4.63
N THR A 171 -16.43 6.97 -4.43
CA THR A 171 -16.89 7.87 -5.48
C THR A 171 -16.23 9.23 -5.28
N ALA A 172 -15.45 9.66 -6.26
CA ALA A 172 -14.83 10.97 -6.31
C ALA A 172 -15.09 11.59 -7.69
N ASP A 173 -15.50 12.87 -7.73
CA ASP A 173 -15.83 13.60 -8.97
C ASP A 173 -16.79 12.84 -9.91
N GLY A 174 -17.75 12.12 -9.32
CA GLY A 174 -18.73 11.32 -10.08
C GLY A 174 -18.20 10.01 -10.66
N VAL A 175 -16.94 9.66 -10.38
CA VAL A 175 -16.32 8.40 -10.78
C VAL A 175 -16.22 7.48 -9.57
N THR A 176 -16.89 6.34 -9.64
CA THR A 176 -16.75 5.27 -8.65
C THR A 176 -15.61 4.34 -9.02
N ARG A 177 -14.72 4.09 -8.06
CA ARG A 177 -13.65 3.11 -8.15
C ARG A 177 -13.74 2.15 -6.97
N ALA A 178 -13.30 0.93 -7.18
CA ALA A 178 -13.20 -0.08 -6.15
C ALA A 178 -11.76 -0.22 -5.69
N TYR A 179 -11.58 -0.40 -4.39
CA TYR A 179 -10.28 -0.63 -3.77
C TYR A 179 -10.30 -1.90 -2.93
N LEU A 180 -9.32 -2.78 -3.14
CA LEU A 180 -9.08 -3.94 -2.29
C LEU A 180 -7.91 -3.64 -1.35
N ALA A 181 -8.16 -3.72 -0.04
CA ALA A 181 -7.10 -3.80 0.96
C ALA A 181 -6.76 -5.26 1.23
N VAL A 182 -5.50 -5.64 1.02
CA VAL A 182 -5.01 -7.02 1.01
C VAL A 182 -3.79 -7.17 1.93
N PRO A 183 -3.73 -8.16 2.83
CA PRO A 183 -2.51 -8.45 3.59
C PRO A 183 -1.34 -8.73 2.65
N ALA A 184 -0.24 -8.02 2.82
CA ALA A 184 0.89 -8.08 1.89
C ALA A 184 1.65 -9.43 1.94
N ASP A 185 1.51 -10.15 3.05
CA ASP A 185 2.08 -11.46 3.32
C ASP A 185 1.15 -12.63 2.94
N ASP A 186 -0.06 -12.35 2.45
CA ASP A 186 -0.98 -13.36 1.92
C ASP A 186 -0.87 -13.47 0.38
N PRO A 187 -0.11 -14.45 -0.14
CA PRO A 187 0.07 -14.62 -1.58
C PRO A 187 -1.23 -15.01 -2.30
N VAL A 188 -2.19 -15.65 -1.62
CA VAL A 188 -3.47 -16.06 -2.22
C VAL A 188 -4.33 -14.82 -2.43
N ALA A 189 -4.43 -13.96 -1.43
CA ALA A 189 -5.18 -12.71 -1.52
C ALA A 189 -4.56 -11.74 -2.54
N VAL A 190 -3.22 -11.64 -2.60
CA VAL A 190 -2.52 -10.83 -3.61
C VAL A 190 -2.76 -11.36 -5.02
N ALA A 191 -2.67 -12.69 -5.22
CA ALA A 191 -2.95 -13.31 -6.52
C ALA A 191 -4.42 -13.11 -6.94
N PHE A 192 -5.35 -13.20 -5.98
CA PHE A 192 -6.77 -12.93 -6.22
C PHE A 192 -6.98 -11.52 -6.77
N ALA A 193 -6.41 -10.48 -6.14
CA ALA A 193 -6.56 -9.10 -6.59
C ALA A 193 -6.12 -8.93 -8.05
N GLY A 194 -4.94 -9.46 -8.42
CA GLY A 194 -4.46 -9.43 -9.80
C GLY A 194 -5.38 -10.18 -10.77
N SER A 195 -5.81 -11.39 -10.41
CA SER A 195 -6.73 -12.19 -11.25
C SER A 195 -8.11 -11.55 -11.44
N ALA A 196 -8.53 -10.74 -10.46
CA ALA A 196 -9.77 -9.98 -10.47
C ALA A 196 -9.67 -8.69 -11.31
N GLY A 197 -8.53 -8.41 -11.95
CA GLY A 197 -8.31 -7.21 -12.74
C GLY A 197 -7.94 -5.97 -11.93
N PHE A 198 -7.78 -6.09 -10.61
CA PHE A 198 -7.30 -5.01 -9.76
C PHE A 198 -5.78 -4.85 -9.91
N ARG A 199 -5.31 -3.61 -9.78
CA ARG A 199 -3.90 -3.25 -9.98
C ARG A 199 -3.35 -2.52 -8.77
N LEU A 200 -2.11 -2.81 -8.38
CA LEU A 200 -1.49 -2.18 -7.22
C LEU A 200 -1.56 -0.64 -7.33
N HIS A 201 -2.02 -0.01 -6.25
CA HIS A 201 -2.15 1.44 -6.09
C HIS A 201 -1.09 1.98 -5.13
N HIS A 202 -1.00 1.44 -3.90
CA HIS A 202 0.05 1.76 -2.93
C HIS A 202 0.05 0.72 -1.79
N GLY A 203 1.04 0.76 -0.90
CA GLY A 203 1.03 0.04 0.37
C GLY A 203 0.71 0.94 1.57
N TYR A 204 0.35 0.32 2.68
CA TYR A 204 0.31 0.97 3.99
C TYR A 204 0.63 -0.06 5.07
N ARG A 205 0.87 0.39 6.30
CA ARG A 205 1.11 -0.50 7.44
C ARG A 205 0.29 -0.09 8.65
N PHE A 206 -0.10 -1.06 9.47
CA PHE A 206 -0.47 -0.82 10.86
C PHE A 206 0.70 -1.09 11.78
N VAL A 207 1.05 -0.12 12.63
CA VAL A 207 2.16 -0.22 13.58
C VAL A 207 1.75 0.30 14.95
N ALA A 208 2.47 -0.11 16.00
CA ALA A 208 2.34 0.49 17.32
C ALA A 208 2.95 1.91 17.33
N PRO A 209 2.42 2.86 18.13
CA PRO A 209 3.01 4.19 18.26
C PRO A 209 4.48 4.22 18.69
N SER A 210 4.91 3.22 19.48
CA SER A 210 6.29 3.07 19.96
C SER A 210 7.31 2.95 18.83
N VAL A 211 6.89 2.57 17.62
CA VAL A 211 7.79 2.52 16.46
C VAL A 211 8.22 3.92 15.99
N LEU A 212 7.39 4.94 16.22
CA LEU A 212 7.72 6.34 15.92
C LEU A 212 8.15 7.13 17.16
N LEU A 213 7.74 6.68 18.35
CA LEU A 213 8.08 7.27 19.65
C LEU A 213 8.59 6.18 20.59
N PRO A 214 9.85 5.73 20.43
CA PRO A 214 10.39 4.59 21.20
C PRO A 214 10.53 4.85 22.71
N THR A 215 10.33 6.09 23.14
CA THR A 215 10.45 6.52 24.55
C THR A 215 9.10 6.67 25.26
N ILE A 216 7.98 6.29 24.61
CA ILE A 216 6.64 6.25 25.21
C ILE A 216 6.32 4.82 25.64
#